data_AF-F7UYL0-F1
#
_entry.id   AF-F7UYL0-F1
#
_cell.length_a   1.000
_cell.length_b   1.000
_cell.length_c   1.000
_cell.angle_alpha   90.00
_cell.angle_beta   90.00
_cell.angle_gamma   90.00
#
_symmetry.space_group_name_H-M   'P 1'
#
loop_
_entity.id
_entity.type
_entity.pdbx_description
1 polymer ?
#
loop_
_entity_poly.entity_id
_entity_poly.type
_entity_poly.pdbx_seq_one_letter_code
_entity_poly.pdbx_strand_id
1 'polypeptide(L)' 'MEYASPLLMLGGRLICYKAHVDDEEFQHALDLQSQLGMTLISDRTTTLSDHVRRIICFEKSKKPAIKLPRKAGMALKRPL' A
#
# COMPACT_ATOMS: atom_id res chain seq x y z
N MET A 1 -2.89 -1.82 -1.03
CA MET A 1 -3.13 -0.47 -0.48
C MET A 1 -4.62 -0.11 -0.49
N GLU A 2 -5.33 -0.31 -1.60
CA GLU A 2 -6.76 0.02 -1.73
C GLU A 2 -7.64 -0.51 -0.58
N TYR A 3 -7.49 -1.79 -0.21
CA TYR A 3 -8.25 -2.40 0.88
C TYR A 3 -7.98 -1.79 2.26
N ALA A 4 -6.76 -1.29 2.49
CA ALA A 4 -6.37 -0.75 3.80
C ALA A 4 -6.80 0.70 3.98
N SER A 5 -6.84 1.49 2.89
CA SER A 5 -7.17 2.91 2.92
C SER A 5 -8.47 3.27 3.67
N PRO A 6 -9.61 2.55 3.51
CA PRO A 6 -10.84 2.85 4.25
C PRO A 6 -10.83 2.40 5.71
N LEU A 7 -9.85 1.58 6.13
CA LEU A 7 -9.74 1.06 7.50
C LEU A 7 -8.84 1.93 8.39
N LEU A 8 -8.09 2.85 7.80
CA LEU A 8 -7.14 3.70 8.50
C LEU A 8 -7.75 5.08 8.80
N MET A 9 -7.61 5.52 10.04
CA MET A 9 -7.78 6.94 10.39
C MET A 9 -6.64 7.79 9.81
N LEU A 10 -6.83 9.10 9.70
CA LEU A 10 -5.75 10.02 9.32
C LEU A 10 -4.56 9.88 10.29
N GLY A 11 -3.35 9.82 9.75
CA GLY A 11 -2.11 9.51 10.48
C GLY A 11 -1.90 8.01 10.78
N GLY A 12 -2.89 7.15 10.50
CA GLY A 12 -2.76 5.70 10.62
C GLY A 12 -1.77 5.12 9.60
N ARG A 13 -1.18 3.96 9.91
CA ARG A 13 -0.13 3.35 9.09
C ARG A 13 -0.55 2.01 8.49
N LEU A 14 -0.30 1.86 7.19
CA LEU A 14 -0.27 0.58 6.50
C LEU A 14 1.17 0.04 6.52
N ILE A 15 1.36 -1.18 7.00
CA ILE A 15 2.64 -1.88 6.95
C ILE A 15 2.47 -3.09 6.03
N CYS A 16 3.17 -3.08 4.90
CA CYS A 16 3.24 -4.17 3.95
C CYS A 16 4.51 -4.98 4.21
N TYR A 17 4.37 -6.23 4.66
CA TYR A 17 5.47 -7.18 4.83
C TYR A 17 5.48 -8.15 3.64
N LYS A 18 6.55 -8.12 2.83
CA LYS A 18 6.68 -8.92 1.61
C LYS A 18 8.06 -9.56 1.51
N ALA A 19 8.16 -10.66 0.75
CA ALA A 19 9.44 -11.31 0.46
C ALA A 19 10.20 -10.53 -0.63
N HIS A 20 9.70 -10.61 -1.86
CA HIS A 20 10.15 -9.78 -2.98
C HIS A 20 8.98 -8.87 -3.39
N VAL A 21 9.28 -7.60 -3.65
CA VAL A 21 8.39 -6.69 -4.36
C VAL A 21 9.09 -6.35 -5.65
N ASP A 22 8.44 -6.62 -6.77
CA ASP A 22 8.97 -6.24 -8.08
C ASP A 22 8.97 -4.71 -8.22
N ASP A 23 9.93 -4.16 -8.96
CA ASP A 23 10.07 -2.71 -9.10
C ASP A 23 8.88 -2.10 -9.86
N GLU A 24 8.27 -2.81 -10.82
CA GLU A 24 7.06 -2.38 -11.49
C GLU A 24 5.87 -2.37 -10.51
N GLU A 25 5.74 -3.41 -9.68
CA GLU A 25 4.70 -3.48 -8.64
C GLU A 25 4.86 -2.32 -7.64
N PHE A 26 6.11 -2.01 -7.27
CA PHE A 26 6.41 -0.93 -6.35
C PHE A 26 6.09 0.43 -6.97
N GLN A 27 6.55 0.69 -8.19
CA GLN A 27 6.29 1.94 -8.90
C GLN A 27 4.78 2.18 -9.07
N HIS A 28 4.04 1.14 -9.47
CA HIS A 28 2.59 1.19 -9.57
C HIS A 28 1.92 1.56 -8.23
N ALA A 29 2.42 1.04 -7.11
CA ALA A 29 1.94 1.42 -5.78
C ALA A 29 2.25 2.89 -5.43
N LEU A 30 3.39 3.43 -5.88
CA LEU A 30 3.75 4.84 -5.70
C LEU A 30 2.83 5.76 -6.51
N ASP A 31 2.48 5.39 -7.73
CA ASP A 31 1.61 6.19 -8.60
C ASP A 31 0.19 6.27 -8.01
N LEU A 32 -0.29 5.19 -7.40
CA LEU A 32 -1.62 5.12 -6.79
C LEU A 32 -1.72 5.76 -5.39
N GLN A 33 -0.59 5.96 -4.70
CA GLN A 33 -0.61 6.34 -3.28
C GLN A 33 -1.45 7.61 -3.02
N SER A 34 -1.29 8.63 -3.86
CA SER A 34 -1.98 9.92 -3.70
C SER A 34 -3.48 9.78 -3.93
N GLN A 35 -3.89 8.99 -4.93
CA GLN A 35 -5.30 8.71 -5.22
C GLN A 35 -5.97 7.96 -4.05
N LEU A 36 -5.23 7.06 -3.41
CA LEU A 36 -5.67 6.31 -2.23
C LEU A 36 -5.55 7.10 -0.92
N GLY A 37 -5.05 8.33 -0.97
CA GLY A 37 -4.87 9.21 0.19
C GLY A 37 -3.79 8.73 1.15
N MET A 38 -2.74 8.10 0.59
CA MET A 38 -1.61 7.52 1.30
C MET A 38 -0.32 8.21 0.88
N THR A 39 0.69 8.17 1.74
CA THR A 39 2.04 8.67 1.46
C THR A 39 3.07 7.65 1.92
N LEU A 40 4.04 7.31 1.09
CA LEU A 40 5.17 6.45 1.46
C LEU A 40 5.99 7.16 2.54
N ILE A 41 6.22 6.48 3.66
CA ILE A 41 7.04 7.00 4.77
C ILE A 41 8.26 6.16 5.07
N SER A 42 8.29 4.89 4.64
CA SER A 42 9.44 4.02 4.80
C SER A 42 9.40 2.91 3.78
N ASP A 43 10.57 2.56 3.27
CA ASP A 43 10.81 1.34 2.52
C ASP A 43 12.17 0.79 2.98
N ARG A 44 12.16 -0.41 3.54
CA ARG A 44 13.38 -1.01 4.09
C ARG A 44 13.44 -2.49 3.80
N THR A 45 14.65 -2.96 3.61
CA THR A 45 14.96 -4.38 3.45
C THR A 45 15.63 -4.89 4.73
N THR A 46 15.23 -6.06 5.18
CA THR A 46 15.82 -6.78 6.31
C THR A 46 16.05 -8.24 5.93
N THR A 47 17.01 -8.86 6.59
CA THR A 47 17.16 -10.31 6.56
C THR A 47 16.30 -10.95 7.66
N LEU A 48 15.75 -12.12 7.36
CA LEU A 48 15.09 -13.01 8.31
C LEU A 48 15.61 -14.41 8.04
N SER A 49 16.55 -14.86 8.87
CA SER A 49 17.37 -16.04 8.58
C SER A 49 18.05 -15.90 7.21
N ASP A 50 17.90 -16.89 6.32
CA ASP A 50 18.48 -16.88 4.97
C ASP A 50 17.60 -16.19 3.92
N HIS A 51 16.56 -15.48 4.36
CA HIS A 51 15.64 -14.83 3.45
C HIS A 51 15.69 -13.31 3.55
N VAL A 52 15.52 -12.66 2.41
CA VAL A 52 15.31 -11.22 2.32
C VAL A 52 13.81 -10.91 2.49
N ARG A 53 13.52 -9.85 3.24
CA ARG A 53 12.18 -9.33 3.47
C ARG A 53 12.18 -7.82 3.27
N ARG A 54 11.13 -7.31 2.62
CA ARG A 54 10.90 -5.88 2.43
C ARG A 54 9.71 -5.44 3.29
N ILE A 55 9.89 -4.37 4.04
CA ILE A 55 8.86 -3.73 4.86
C ILE A 55 8.61 -2.35 4.28
N ILE A 56 7.43 -2.18 3.68
CA ILE A 56 7.01 -0.92 3.07
C ILE A 56 5.90 -0.31 3.94
N CYS A 57 6.07 0.94 4.35
CA CYS A 57 5.13 1.64 5.19
C CYS A 57 4.55 2.87 4.50
N PHE A 58 3.22 2.95 4.50
CA PHE A 58 2.48 4.10 4.02
C PHE A 58 1.66 4.69 5.16
N GLU A 59 1.57 6.02 5.23
CA GLU A 59 0.71 6.73 6.16
C GLU A 59 -0.55 7.22 5.46
N LYS A 60 -1.69 7.20 6.17
CA LYS A 60 -2.95 7.78 5.75
C LYS A 60 -2.90 9.30 5.92
N SER A 61 -2.33 9.99 4.94
CA SER A 61 -2.12 11.44 4.98
C SER A 61 -3.37 12.25 4.62
N LYS A 62 -4.31 11.69 3.83
CA LYS A 62 -5.54 12.39 3.42
C LYS A 62 -6.69 11.44 3.09
N LYS A 63 -7.88 12.01 2.88
CA LYS A 63 -9.02 11.26 2.32
C LYS A 63 -8.70 10.80 0.90
N PRO A 64 -9.07 9.57 0.50
CA PRO A 64 -8.86 9.10 -0.87
C PRO A 64 -9.65 9.95 -1.87
N ALA A 65 -9.10 10.14 -3.07
CA ALA A 65 -9.73 10.89 -4.16
C ALA A 65 -10.85 10.10 -4.86
N ILE A 66 -10.89 8.78 -4.63
CA ILE A 66 -11.93 7.87 -5.14
C ILE A 66 -12.78 7.33 -3.99
N LYS A 67 -14.02 6.96 -4.29
CA LYS A 67 -14.90 6.29 -3.33
C LYS A 67 -14.36 4.89 -3.01
N LEU A 68 -14.06 4.65 -1.74
CA LEU A 68 -13.61 3.37 -1.21
C LEU A 68 -14.53 2.90 -0.08
N PRO A 69 -14.68 1.58 0.12
CA PRO A 69 -14.21 0.51 -0.76
C PRO A 69 -14.99 0.50 -2.09
N ARG A 70 -14.35 0.03 -3.17
CA ARG A 70 -15.07 -0.29 -4.42
C ARG A 70 -16.01 -1.47 -4.19
N LYS A 71 -16.93 -1.72 -5.13
CA LYS A 71 -17.84 -2.89 -5.07
C LYS A 71 -17.05 -4.17 -4.83
N ALA A 72 -17.59 -5.08 -4.01
CA ALA A 72 -16.95 -6.35 -3.68
C ALA A 72 -16.49 -7.09 -4.95
N GLY A 73 -15.26 -7.60 -4.95
CA GLY A 73 -14.63 -8.27 -6.09
C GLY A 73 -14.04 -7.35 -7.16
N MET A 74 -14.33 -6.05 -7.18
CA MET A 74 -13.73 -5.12 -8.17
C MET A 74 -12.22 -4.98 -7.99
N ALA A 75 -11.74 -4.86 -6.75
CA ALA A 75 -10.32 -4.70 -6.48
C ALA A 75 -9.46 -5.90 -6.92
N LEU A 76 -10.05 -7.10 -6.94
CA LEU A 76 -9.38 -8.29 -7.46
C LEU A 76 -9.48 -8.38 -8.99
N LYS A 77 -10.68 -8.16 -9.56
CA LYS A 77 -10.93 -8.33 -11.00
C LYS A 77 -10.35 -7.19 -11.86
N ARG A 78 -10.26 -6.00 -11.29
CA ARG A 78 -9.79 -4.77 -11.92
C ARG A 78 -8.95 -4.00 -10.90
N PRO A 79 -7.70 -4.42 -10.65
CA PRO A 79 -6.77 -3.66 -9.83
C PRO A 79 -6.73 -2.21 -10.33
N LEU A 80 -6.63 -1.27 -9.38
CA LEU A 80 -6.23 0.10 -9.73
C LEU A 80 -4.81 0.04 -10.29
#